data_AF-A0A2E5ZNV2-F1
#
_entry.id   AF-A0A2E5ZNV2-F1
#
_cell.length_a   1.000
_cell.length_b   1.000
_cell.length_c   1.000
_cell.angle_alpha   90.00
_cell.angle_beta   90.00
_cell.angle_gamma   90.00
#
_symmetry.space_group_name_H-M   'P 1'
#
loop_
_entity.id
_entity.type
_entity.pdbx_description
1 polymer ?
#
loop_
_entity_poly.entity_id
_entity_poly.type
_entity_poly.pdbx_seq_one_letter_code
_entity_poly.pdbx_strand_id
1 'polypeptide(L)' 'MDIKTLQKLAGIHEFKGYEPVSLENISHTANALKQKEKRLGIQPGDSDWFKLWFTKPYLTGPAQFRGRKK' A
#
# COMPACT_ATOMS: atom_id res chain seq x y z
N MET A 1 -29.37 10.58 34.35
CA MET A 1 -28.15 10.07 33.68
C MET A 1 -28.16 8.56 33.79
N ASP A 2 -27.94 7.86 32.67
CA ASP A 2 -28.11 6.42 32.57
C ASP A 2 -26.78 5.67 32.76
N ILE A 3 -26.80 4.46 33.32
CA ILE A 3 -25.58 3.71 33.69
C ILE A 3 -24.69 3.46 32.46
N LYS A 4 -25.32 3.23 31.30
CA LYS A 4 -24.65 3.03 30.01
C LYS A 4 -23.88 4.26 29.55
N THR A 5 -24.39 5.45 29.84
CA THR A 5 -23.72 6.71 29.49
C THR A 5 -22.45 6.94 30.32
N LEU A 6 -22.47 6.57 31.60
CA LEU A 6 -21.30 6.65 32.48
C LEU A 6 -20.20 5.68 32.06
N GLN A 7 -20.54 4.44 31.70
CA GLN A 7 -19.56 3.44 31.23
C GLN A 7 -18.86 3.87 29.93
N LYS A 8 -19.60 4.46 28.98
CA LYS A 8 -19.03 5.01 27.74
C LYS A 8 -18.08 6.18 28.01
N LEU A 9 -18.45 7.10 28.90
CA LEU A 9 -17.61 8.26 29.26
C LEU A 9 -16.37 7.86 30.06
N ALA A 10 -16.47 6.82 30.89
CA ALA A 10 -15.35 6.26 31.65
C ALA A 10 -14.39 5.42 30.79
N GLY A 11 -14.63 5.30 29.47
CA GLY A 11 -13.78 4.51 28.57
C GLY A 11 -13.83 3.01 28.84
N ILE A 12 -14.84 2.53 29.56
CA ILE A 12 -15.08 1.10 29.79
C ILE A 12 -15.69 0.54 28.49
N HIS A 13 -14.82 0.32 27.51
CA HIS A 13 -15.16 -0.39 26.28
C HIS A 13 -14.66 -1.81 26.38
N GLU A 14 -15.53 -2.78 26.11
CA GLU A 14 -15.14 -4.17 25.92
C GLU A 14 -14.17 -4.25 24.73
N PHE A 15 -13.03 -4.89 24.93
CA PHE A 15 -12.05 -5.13 23.89
C PHE A 15 -12.71 -5.92 22.75
N LYS A 16 -12.90 -5.28 21.59
CA LYS A 16 -13.60 -5.87 20.43
C LYS A 16 -12.74 -6.85 19.61
N GLY A 17 -11.56 -7.22 20.09
CA GLY A 17 -10.60 -8.03 19.34
C GLY A 17 -9.72 -7.20 18.40
N TYR A 18 -8.75 -7.85 17.77
CA TYR A 18 -8.01 -7.30 16.64
C TYR A 18 -8.86 -7.48 15.38
N GLU A 19 -9.06 -6.40 14.61
CA GLU A 19 -9.59 -6.56 13.27
C GLU A 19 -8.56 -7.31 12.41
N PRO A 20 -8.96 -8.37 11.69
CA PRO A 20 -8.07 -9.01 10.75
C PRO A 20 -7.68 -7.95 9.71
N VAL A 21 -6.38 -7.73 9.52
CA VAL A 21 -5.89 -6.91 8.42
C VAL A 21 -6.36 -7.58 7.13
N SER A 22 -7.39 -7.01 6.52
CA SER A 22 -7.85 -7.41 5.20
C SER A 22 -6.68 -7.21 4.23
N LEU A 23 -6.02 -8.31 3.85
CA LEU A 23 -5.00 -8.35 2.79
C LEU A 23 -5.60 -8.19 1.39
N GLU A 24 -6.83 -7.69 1.29
CA GLU A 24 -7.60 -7.74 0.06
C GLU A 24 -6.92 -6.93 -1.06
N ASN A 25 -6.72 -7.65 -2.16
CA ASN A 25 -6.39 -7.19 -3.51
C ASN A 25 -4.94 -6.83 -3.86
N ILE A 26 -3.93 -7.23 -3.09
CA ILE A 26 -2.53 -7.18 -3.58
C ILE A 26 -2.38 -8.01 -4.87
N SER A 27 -3.09 -9.14 -4.96
CA SER A 27 -3.08 -10.04 -6.11
C SER A 27 -3.63 -9.41 -7.39
N HIS A 28 -4.65 -8.55 -7.30
CA HIS A 28 -5.26 -7.90 -8.47
C HIS A 28 -4.29 -6.88 -9.08
N THR A 29 -3.64 -6.07 -8.25
CA THR A 29 -2.60 -5.12 -8.68
C THR A 29 -1.40 -5.84 -9.27
N ALA A 30 -0.92 -6.91 -8.65
CA ALA A 30 0.18 -7.72 -9.18
C ALA A 30 -0.14 -8.32 -10.56
N ASN A 31 -1.36 -8.81 -10.78
CA ASN A 31 -1.81 -9.32 -12.07
C ASN A 31 -1.82 -8.23 -13.15
N ALA A 32 -2.31 -7.03 -12.83
CA ALA A 32 -2.30 -5.90 -13.75
C ALA A 32 -0.88 -5.45 -14.13
N LEU A 33 0.06 -5.46 -13.17
CA LEU A 33 1.47 -5.14 -13.41
C LEU A 33 2.13 -6.18 -14.32
N LYS A 34 1.88 -7.48 -14.08
CA LYS A 34 2.41 -8.56 -14.92
C LYS A 34 1.89 -8.50 -16.37
N GLN A 35 0.64 -8.08 -16.57
CA GLN A 35 0.11 -7.83 -17.91
C GLN A 35 0.78 -6.63 -18.60
N LYS A 36 1.05 -5.55 -17.86
CA LYS A 36 1.79 -4.38 -18.37
C LYS A 36 3.23 -4.73 -18.74
N GLU A 37 3.90 -5.53 -17.92
CA GLU A 37 5.26 -6.04 -18.16
C GLU A 37 5.33 -6.78 -19.51
N LYS A 38 4.40 -7.71 -19.75
CA LYS A 38 4.31 -8.44 -21.03
C LYS A 38 4.02 -7.53 -22.22
N ARG A 39 3.12 -6.55 -22.06
CA ARG A 39 2.75 -5.62 -23.15
C ARG A 39 3.92 -4.72 -23.56
N LEU A 40 4.73 -4.30 -22.60
CA LEU A 40 5.87 -3.40 -22.82
C LEU A 40 7.16 -4.16 -23.12
N GLY A 41 7.17 -5.50 -23.07
CA GLY A 41 8.35 -6.32 -23.33
C GLY A 41 9.47 -6.12 -22.32
N ILE A 42 9.14 -5.67 -21.11
CA ILE A 42 10.10 -5.34 -20.06
C ILE A 42 10.62 -6.63 -19.43
N GLN A 43 11.94 -6.78 -19.30
CA GLN A 43 12.55 -7.94 -18.67
C GLN A 43 12.74 -7.74 -17.16
N PRO A 44 12.55 -8.79 -16.34
CA PRO A 44 12.85 -8.75 -14.91
C PRO A 44 14.30 -8.31 -14.65
N GLY A 45 14.49 -7.33 -13.79
CA GLY A 45 15.80 -6.78 -13.45
C GLY A 45 16.21 -5.54 -14.23
N ASP A 46 15.47 -5.15 -15.26
CA ASP A 46 15.74 -3.91 -15.99
C ASP A 46 15.26 -2.67 -15.22
N SER A 47 15.78 -1.48 -15.55
CA SER A 47 15.42 -0.25 -14.83
C SER A 47 13.91 0.04 -14.91
N ASP A 48 13.30 -0.24 -16.05
CA ASP A 48 11.87 -0.02 -16.27
C ASP A 48 11.00 -1.08 -15.60
N TRP A 49 11.53 -2.28 -15.36
CA TRP A 49 10.87 -3.30 -14.54
C TRP A 49 10.75 -2.84 -13.10
N PHE A 50 11.85 -2.33 -12.54
CA PHE A 50 11.86 -1.81 -11.18
C PHE A 50 10.92 -0.61 -11.03
N LYS A 51 10.90 0.29 -12.01
CA LYS A 51 9.93 1.39 -12.03
C LYS A 51 8.50 0.86 -12.08
N LEU A 52 8.18 -0.11 -12.93
CA LEU A 52 6.82 -0.64 -13.04
C LEU A 52 6.32 -1.26 -11.73
N TRP A 53 7.17 -2.02 -11.03
CA TRP A 53 6.77 -2.77 -9.83
C TRP A 53 6.87 -1.98 -8.52
N PHE A 54 7.83 -1.06 -8.41
CA PHE A 54 8.14 -0.37 -7.16
C PHE A 54 7.90 1.14 -7.21
N THR A 55 7.41 1.68 -8.33
CA THR A 55 6.87 3.05 -8.29
C THR A 55 5.61 3.04 -7.47
N LYS A 56 5.60 3.91 -6.46
CA LYS A 56 4.44 4.17 -5.63
C LYS A 56 3.48 5.01 -6.48
N PRO A 57 2.40 4.44 -7.05
CA PRO A 57 1.49 5.26 -7.83
C PRO A 57 0.93 6.33 -6.88
N TYR A 58 1.05 7.59 -7.28
CA TYR A 58 0.52 8.76 -6.57
C TYR A 58 1.23 9.20 -5.27
N LEU A 59 2.22 8.48 -4.76
CA LEU A 59 2.93 8.85 -3.53
C LEU A 59 4.35 9.40 -3.76
N THR A 60 4.94 9.12 -4.92
CA THR A 60 6.26 9.60 -5.28
C THR A 60 6.16 10.38 -6.59
N GLY A 61 6.55 11.66 -6.58
CA GLY A 61 6.86 12.39 -7.81
C GLY A 61 7.98 11.69 -8.60
N PRO A 62 8.32 12.15 -9.82
CA PRO A 62 9.33 11.50 -10.65
C PRO A 62 10.61 11.29 -9.84
N ALA A 63 11.11 10.05 -9.82
CA ALA A 63 12.35 9.70 -9.12
C ALA A 63 13.52 10.49 -9.74
N GLN A 64 13.80 11.69 -9.20
CA GLN A 64 14.99 12.45 -9.56
C GLN A 64 16.16 11.73 -8.92
N PHE A 65 16.87 10.93 -9.72
CA PHE A 65 18.15 10.36 -9.36
C PHE A 65 19.14 11.52 -9.14
N ARG A 66 19.25 12.00 -7.90
CA ARG A 66 20.19 13.07 -7.54
C ARG A 66 21.59 12.45 -7.49
N GLY A 67 22.23 12.35 -8.65
CA GLY A 67 23.65 12.05 -8.74
C GLY A 67 24.45 13.08 -7.94
N ARG A 68 25.44 12.63 -7.19
CA ARG A 68 26.38 13.51 -6.46
C ARG A 68 27.02 14.45 -7.49
N LYS A 69 26.74 15.76 -7.40
CA LYS A 69 27.52 16.76 -8.13
C LYS A 69 28.95 16.73 -7.60
N LYS A 70 29.91 16.63 -8.53
CA LYS A 70 31.34 16.82 -8.23
C LYS A 70 31.59 18.24 -7.77
#